data_AF-A0A925T7L6-F1
#
_entry.id   AF-A0A925T7L6-F1
#
_cell.length_a   1.000
_cell.length_b   1.000
_cell.length_c   1.000
_cell.angle_alpha   90.00
_cell.angle_beta   90.00
_cell.angle_gamma   90.00
#
_symmetry.space_group_name_H-M   'P 1'
#
loop_
_entity.id
_entity.type
_entity.pdbx_description
1 polymer ?
#
loop_
_entity_poly.entity_id
_entity_poly.type
_entity_poly.pdbx_seq_one_letter_code
_entity_poly.pdbx_strand_id
1 'polypeptide(L)' 'MDNLIAELKKQIVEQLNLQDVKPEDIGDEQPLFVEGLGLDSIDALELIVLLQQHYGIKLSNADDGPKVFR' A
#
# COMPACT_ATOMS: atom_id res chain seq x y z
N MET A 1 13.54 12.81 -3.78
CA MET A 1 13.00 11.43 -3.81
C MET A 1 11.98 11.25 -2.70
N ASP A 2 12.25 11.78 -1.51
CA ASP A 2 11.45 11.70 -0.27
C ASP A 2 10.01 12.23 -0.39
N ASN A 3 9.78 13.20 -1.28
CA ASN A 3 8.47 13.82 -1.45
C ASN A 3 7.43 12.84 -2.03
N LEU A 4 7.86 11.94 -2.92
CA LEU A 4 6.98 10.95 -3.53
C LEU A 4 6.51 9.92 -2.49
N ILE A 5 7.42 9.51 -1.60
CA ILE A 5 7.13 8.52 -0.56
C ILE A 5 6.16 9.11 0.48
N ALA A 6 6.38 10.36 0.90
CA ALA A 6 5.47 11.05 1.82
C ALA A 6 4.06 11.21 1.24
N GLU A 7 3.96 11.59 -0.04
CA GLU A 7 2.68 11.71 -0.74
C GLU A 7 1.99 10.35 -0.88
N LEU A 8 2.75 9.28 -1.18
CA LEU A 8 2.21 7.93 -1.26
C LEU A 8 1.65 7.46 0.08
N LYS A 9 2.41 7.64 1.17
CA LYS A 9 1.99 7.30 2.53
C LYS A 9 0.70 8.02 2.91
N LYS A 10 0.58 9.30 2.54
CA LYS A 10 -0.63 10.10 2.77
C LYS A 10 -1.83 9.54 1.99
N GLN A 11 -1.67 9.26 0.70
CA GLN A 11 -2.73 8.67 -0.11
C GLN A 11 -3.15 7.29 0.39
N ILE A 12 -2.21 6.48 0.87
CA ILE A 12 -2.49 5.16 1.47
C ILE A 12 -3.37 5.31 2.71
N VAL A 13 -3.02 6.19 3.63
CA VAL A 13 -3.80 6.45 4.85
C VAL A 13 -5.19 7.00 4.53
N GLU A 14 -5.28 7.93 3.57
CA GLU A 14 -6.56 8.52 3.15
C GLU A 14 -7.47 7.52 2.42
N GLN A 15 -6.90 6.66 1.56
CA GLN A 15 -7.68 5.65 0.82
C GLN A 15 -8.13 4.50 1.70
N LEU A 16 -7.23 3.97 2.51
CA LEU A 16 -7.50 2.84 3.40
C LEU A 16 -8.18 3.27 4.71
N ASN A 17 -8.50 4.56 4.83
CA ASN A 17 -9.20 5.13 5.98
C ASN A 17 -8.57 4.75 7.33
N LEU A 18 -7.23 4.75 7.38
CA LEU A 18 -6.48 4.35 8.55
C LEU A 18 -6.51 5.47 9.60
N GLN A 19 -7.59 5.53 10.38
CA GLN A 19 -7.84 6.61 11.35
C GLN A 19 -6.79 6.69 12.46
N ASP A 20 -6.15 5.57 12.80
CA ASP A 20 -5.13 5.46 13.86
C ASP A 20 -3.69 5.43 13.34
N VAL A 21 -3.48 5.57 12.02
CA VAL A 21 -2.15 5.54 11.41
C VAL A 21 -1.91 6.87 10.73
N LYS A 22 -0.81 7.54 11.09
CA LYS A 22 -0.37 8.69 10.32
C LYS A 22 0.60 8.26 9.22
N PRO A 23 0.65 8.99 8.09
CA PRO A 23 1.61 8.70 7.03
C PRO A 23 3.06 8.80 7.52
N GLU A 24 3.34 9.62 8.53
CA GLU A 24 4.66 9.73 9.17
C GLU A 24 5.07 8.50 9.99
N ASP A 25 4.11 7.69 10.47
CA ASP A 25 4.36 6.46 11.23
C ASP A 25 4.67 5.25 10.33
N ILE A 26 4.39 5.35 9.02
CA ILE A 26 4.68 4.31 8.05
C ILE A 26 6.18 4.36 7.73
N GLY A 27 6.94 3.34 8.11
CA GLY A 27 8.34 3.21 7.73
C GLY A 27 8.51 2.95 6.22
N ASP A 28 9.60 3.44 5.63
CA ASP A 28 9.87 3.25 4.18
C ASP A 28 10.07 1.78 3.80
N GLU A 29 10.57 0.98 4.74
CA GLU A 29 10.82 -0.47 4.60
C GLU A 29 9.81 -1.31 5.38
N GLN A 30 8.79 -0.68 5.97
CA GLN A 30 7.80 -1.39 6.80
C GLN A 30 6.83 -2.19 5.90
N PRO A 31 6.57 -3.46 6.21
CA PRO A 31 5.56 -4.24 5.49
C PRO A 31 4.19 -3.57 5.65
N LEU A 32 3.45 -3.36 4.57
CA LEU A 32 2.10 -2.77 4.66
C LEU A 32 1.05 -3.84 5.02
N PHE A 33 1.26 -5.09 4.59
CA PHE A 33 0.32 -6.19 4.79
C PHE A 33 0.67 -7.03 6.02
N VAL A 34 -0.34 -7.64 6.64
CA VAL A 34 -0.23 -8.65 7.72
C VAL A 34 0.46 -8.15 9.00
N GLU A 35 1.78 -7.93 8.99
CA GLU A 35 2.57 -7.61 10.19
C GLU A 35 2.83 -6.12 10.42
N GLY A 36 2.62 -5.23 9.43
CA GLY A 36 2.75 -3.79 9.65
C GLY A 36 1.43 -3.06 9.79
N LEU A 37 0.88 -2.51 8.69
CA LEU A 37 -0.40 -1.78 8.77
C LEU A 37 -1.62 -2.68 8.96
N GLY A 38 -1.43 -3.99 8.98
CA GLY A 38 -2.51 -4.95 9.18
C GLY A 38 -3.51 -4.96 8.02
N LEU A 39 -3.08 -4.58 6.82
CA LEU A 39 -3.94 -4.52 5.64
C LEU A 39 -4.34 -5.93 5.20
N ASP A 40 -5.62 -6.07 4.88
CA ASP A 40 -6.21 -7.30 4.37
C ASP A 40 -6.09 -7.38 2.83
N SER A 41 -6.43 -8.55 2.27
CA SER A 41 -6.40 -8.79 0.81
C SER A 41 -7.28 -7.81 0.00
N ILE A 42 -8.27 -7.18 0.63
CA ILE A 42 -9.16 -6.18 0.01
C ILE A 42 -8.41 -4.85 -0.09
N ASP A 43 -7.81 -4.40 1.01
CA ASP A 43 -7.01 -3.17 1.08
C ASP A 43 -5.84 -3.22 0.09
N ALA A 44 -5.23 -4.40 -0.08
CA ALA A 44 -4.19 -4.63 -1.07
C ALA A 44 -4.66 -4.30 -2.48
N LEU A 45 -5.86 -4.73 -2.85
CA LEU A 45 -6.42 -4.46 -4.17
C LEU A 45 -6.72 -2.98 -4.37
N GLU A 46 -7.30 -2.32 -3.37
CA GLU A 46 -7.57 -0.87 -3.44
C GLU A 46 -6.28 -0.06 -3.59
N LEU A 47 -5.24 -0.41 -2.83
CA LEU A 47 -3.94 0.23 -2.92
C LEU A 47 -3.28 0.01 -4.29
N ILE A 48 -3.41 -1.19 -4.87
CA ILE A 48 -2.95 -1.48 -6.23
C ILE A 48 -3.71 -0.65 -7.28
N VAL A 49 -5.03 -0.51 -7.15
CA VAL A 49 -5.85 0.28 -8.06
C VAL A 49 -5.48 1.77 -7.97
N LEU A 50 -5.28 2.30 -6.76
CA LEU A 50 -4.79 3.66 -6.53
C LEU A 50 -3.46 3.87 -7.26
N LEU A 51 -2.48 2.98 -7.06
CA LEU A 51 -1.15 3.09 -7.67
C LEU A 51 -1.21 3.04 -9.20
N GLN A 52 -2.08 2.21 -9.76
CA GLN A 52 -2.34 2.18 -11.21
C GLN A 52 -2.96 3.49 -11.72
N GLN A 53 -3.95 4.03 -11.00
CA GLN A 53 -4.68 5.24 -11.42
C GLN A 53 -3.82 6.50 -11.31
N HIS A 54 -3.12 6.69 -10.19
CA HIS A 54 -2.36 7.91 -9.90
C HIS A 54 -0.96 7.91 -10.49
N TYR A 55 -0.29 6.75 -10.52
CA TYR A 55 1.12 6.66 -10.91
C TYR A 55 1.34 5.85 -12.19
N GLY A 56 0.29 5.26 -12.77
CA GLY A 56 0.42 4.40 -13.95
C GLY A 56 1.22 3.13 -13.68
N ILE A 57 1.46 2.79 -12.40
CA ILE A 57 2.27 1.64 -12.00
C ILE A 57 1.42 0.38 -12.17
N LYS A 58 1.64 -0.35 -13.26
CA LYS A 58 1.10 -1.70 -13.40
C LYS A 58 1.96 -2.65 -12.56
N LEU A 59 1.38 -3.21 -11.49
CA LEU A 59 1.94 -4.42 -10.93
C LEU A 59 2.00 -5.48 -12.04
N SER A 60 3.22 -5.84 -12.42
CA SER A 60 3.46 -6.75 -13.54
C SER A 60 3.14 -8.21 -13.20
N ASN A 61 2.69 -8.50 -11.96
CA ASN A 61 2.14 -9.80 -11.64
C ASN A 61 1.09 -9.73 -10.53
N ALA A 62 -0.16 -9.94 -10.90
CA ALA A 62 -1.22 -10.38 -10.01
C ALA A 62 -1.19 -11.92 -9.80
N ASP A 63 -0.35 -12.65 -10.56
CA ASP A 63 -0.21 -14.12 -10.52
C ASP A 63 0.64 -14.64 -9.33
N ASP A 64 1.27 -13.74 -8.56
CA ASP A 64 2.00 -14.09 -7.33
C ASP A 64 1.10 -14.09 -6.08
N GLY A 65 -0.14 -13.58 -6.19
CA GLY A 65 -1.10 -13.52 -5.08
C GLY A 65 -1.30 -14.87 -4.36
N PRO A 66 -1.41 -16.02 -5.07
CA PRO A 66 -1.49 -17.33 -4.43
C PRO A 66 -0.13 -18.06 -4.23
N LYS A 67 0.99 -17.54 -4.75
CA LYS A 67 2.35 -18.09 -4.47
C LYS A 67 3.02 -17.45 -3.26
N VAL A 68 2.55 -16.28 -2.85
CA VAL A 68 2.91 -15.60 -1.58
C VAL A 68 2.46 -16.38 -0.33
N PHE A 69 1.52 -17.34 -0.46
CA PHE A 69 1.00 -18.14 0.67
C PHE A 69 1.47 -19.60 0.69
N ARG A 70 2.57 -19.97 0.01
CA ARG A 70 3.12 -21.33 0.06
C ARG A 70 4.55 -21.38 0.59
#